data_AF-A0A5E4IEY8-F1
#
_entry.id   AF-A0A5E4IEY8-F1
#
_cell.length_a   1.000
_cell.length_b   1.000
_cell.length_c   1.000
_cell.angle_alpha   90.00
_cell.angle_beta   90.00
_cell.angle_gamma   90.00
#
_symmetry.space_group_name_H-M   'P 1'
#
loop_
_entity.id
_entity.type
_entity.pdbx_description
1 polymer ?
#
loop_
_entity_poly.entity_id
_entity_poly.type
_entity_poly.pdbx_seq_one_letter_code
_entity_poly.pdbx_strand_id
1 'polypeptide(L)'
;MMMRQIVMYLIAAITCMVFVSANPAFGAESSDLAKLVSQYHDNHMTVNDLAFYLATHNFDATPKDGYVQVTINGITCKVTPNSETGYAELMFN
;
A
#
# COMPACT_ATOMS: atom_id res chain seq x y z
N MET A 1 -49.58 -3.14 -11.01
CA MET A 1 -49.12 -3.15 -9.60
C MET A 1 -47.93 -4.09 -9.37
N MET A 2 -47.89 -5.30 -9.96
CA MET A 2 -46.81 -6.29 -9.75
C MET A 2 -45.42 -5.90 -10.30
N MET A 3 -45.31 -5.12 -11.38
CA MET A 3 -44.00 -4.72 -11.92
C MET A 3 -43.25 -3.68 -11.05
N ARG A 4 -43.96 -2.87 -10.25
CA ARG A 4 -43.33 -1.88 -9.35
C ARG A 4 -42.62 -2.54 -8.17
N GLN A 5 -43.11 -3.69 -7.70
CA GLN A 5 -42.48 -4.46 -6.61
C GLN A 5 -41.19 -5.12 -7.07
N ILE A 6 -41.17 -5.68 -8.29
CA ILE A 6 -39.97 -6.31 -8.88
C ILE A 6 -38.85 -5.28 -9.07
N VAL A 7 -39.18 -4.08 -9.54
CA VAL A 7 -38.21 -2.97 -9.69
C VAL A 7 -37.71 -2.49 -8.33
N MET A 8 -38.58 -2.43 -7.30
CA MET A 8 -38.15 -2.10 -5.92
C MET A 8 -37.18 -3.14 -5.36
N TYR A 9 -37.42 -4.43 -5.58
CA TYR A 9 -36.53 -5.51 -5.14
C TYR A 9 -35.18 -5.47 -5.85
N LEU A 10 -35.16 -5.17 -7.16
CA LEU A 10 -33.92 -5.02 -7.92
C LEU A 10 -33.09 -3.83 -7.42
N ILE A 11 -33.72 -2.69 -7.12
CA ILE A 11 -33.03 -1.51 -6.58
C ILE A 11 -32.47 -1.78 -5.17
N ALA A 12 -33.23 -2.48 -4.30
CA ALA A 12 -32.77 -2.86 -2.97
C ALA A 12 -31.59 -3.86 -3.00
N ALA A 13 -31.58 -4.79 -3.96
CA ALA A 13 -30.48 -5.74 -4.14
C ALA A 13 -29.19 -5.06 -4.62
N ILE A 14 -29.30 -4.04 -5.47
CA ILE A 14 -28.15 -3.27 -5.99
C ILE A 14 -27.52 -2.41 -4.87
N THR A 15 -28.31 -1.89 -3.93
CA THR A 15 -27.78 -1.11 -2.79
C THR A 15 -27.03 -1.94 -1.75
N CYS A 16 -27.24 -3.26 -1.69
CA CYS A 16 -26.48 -4.15 -0.81
C CYS A 16 -25.08 -4.51 -1.35
N MET A 17 -24.75 -4.22 -2.62
CA MET A 17 -23.41 -4.50 -3.16
C MET A 17 -22.41 -3.36 -2.94
N VAL A 18 -22.85 -2.20 -2.44
CA VAL A 18 -21.95 -1.12 -1.99
C VAL A 18 -21.44 -1.42 -0.58
N PHE A 19 -20.97 -2.65 -0.36
CA PHE A 19 -20.02 -2.88 0.71
C PHE A 19 -18.73 -2.21 0.25
N VAL A 20 -18.52 -1.02 0.81
CA VAL A 20 -17.21 -0.40 0.98
C VAL A 20 -16.19 -1.52 1.16
N SER A 21 -15.36 -1.72 0.15
CA SER A 21 -14.18 -2.56 0.25
C SER A 21 -13.18 -1.83 1.14
N ALA A 22 -13.41 -1.83 2.45
CA ALA A 22 -12.35 -1.65 3.41
C ALA A 22 -11.54 -2.95 3.36
N ASN A 23 -10.61 -3.05 2.40
CA ASN A 23 -9.79 -4.23 2.21
C ASN A 23 -8.86 -4.31 3.45
N PRO A 24 -9.09 -5.22 4.41
CA PRO A 24 -8.28 -5.30 5.63
C PRO A 24 -6.82 -5.66 5.32
N ALA A 25 -6.57 -6.14 4.09
CA ALA A 25 -5.25 -6.37 3.53
C ALA A 25 -4.37 -5.11 3.62
N PHE A 26 -4.86 -3.92 3.25
CA PHE A 26 -4.08 -2.67 3.24
C PHE A 26 -3.46 -2.34 4.60
N GLY A 27 -4.20 -2.57 5.69
CA GLY A 27 -3.69 -2.36 7.05
C GLY A 27 -2.58 -3.34 7.42
N ALA A 28 -2.70 -4.60 7.00
CA ALA A 28 -1.69 -5.63 7.28
C ALA A 28 -0.40 -5.39 6.48
N GLU A 29 -0.51 -5.18 5.16
CA GLU A 29 0.64 -4.99 4.27
C GLU A 29 1.39 -3.66 4.49
N SER A 30 0.69 -2.58 4.89
CA SER A 30 1.34 -1.31 5.28
C SER A 30 2.10 -1.43 6.60
N SER A 31 1.56 -2.19 7.56
CA SER A 31 2.23 -2.49 8.83
C SER A 31 3.44 -3.41 8.61
N ASP A 32 3.33 -4.39 7.72
CA ASP A 32 4.44 -5.25 7.33
C ASP A 32 5.54 -4.47 6.63
N LEU A 33 5.20 -3.54 5.73
CA LEU A 33 6.17 -2.62 5.11
C LEU A 33 6.87 -1.77 6.16
N ALA A 34 6.12 -1.16 7.09
CA ALA A 34 6.70 -0.33 8.15
C ALA A 34 7.68 -1.11 9.03
N LYS A 35 7.30 -2.35 9.36
CA LYS A 35 8.13 -3.27 10.14
C LYS A 35 9.38 -3.72 9.38
N LEU A 36 9.26 -3.94 8.06
CA LEU A 36 10.36 -4.34 7.21
C LEU A 36 11.38 -3.21 7.04
N VAL A 37 10.90 -2.00 6.74
CA VAL A 37 11.74 -0.80 6.62
C VAL A 37 12.45 -0.47 7.94
N SER A 38 11.79 -0.65 9.09
CA SER A 38 12.41 -0.43 10.40
C SER A 38 13.50 -1.45 10.76
N GLN A 39 13.49 -2.63 10.14
CA GLN A 39 14.53 -3.66 10.34
C GLN A 39 15.73 -3.47 9.42
N TYR A 40 15.56 -2.72 8.33
CA TYR A 40 16.61 -2.48 7.37
C TYR A 40 17.44 -1.27 7.82
N HIS A 41 18.53 -1.56 8.54
CA HIS A 41 19.47 -0.57 9.04
C HIS A 41 20.79 -0.65 8.27
N ASP A 42 21.03 0.30 7.39
CA ASP A 42 22.27 0.44 6.64
C ASP A 42 22.53 1.93 6.31
N ASN A 43 23.63 2.48 6.85
CA ASN A 43 24.06 3.87 6.63
C ASN A 43 24.52 4.13 5.18
N HIS A 44 24.80 3.07 4.42
CA HIS A 44 25.17 3.14 3.00
C HIS A 44 24.03 2.71 2.08
N MET A 45 22.82 2.49 2.61
CA MET A 45 21.65 2.13 1.83
C MET A 45 21.41 3.13 0.69
N THR A 46 21.52 2.64 -0.54
CA THR A 46 21.09 3.42 -1.71
C THR A 46 19.60 3.20 -1.97
N VAL A 47 18.99 4.10 -2.74
CA VAL A 47 17.60 3.96 -3.20
C VAL A 47 17.39 2.64 -3.96
N ASN A 48 18.41 2.20 -4.70
CA ASN A 48 18.34 0.94 -5.45
C ASN A 48 18.39 -0.28 -4.54
N ASP A 49 19.23 -0.26 -3.49
CA ASP A 49 19.32 -1.35 -2.51
C ASP A 49 18.01 -1.49 -1.75
N LEU A 50 17.41 -0.37 -1.34
CA LEU A 50 16.10 -0.34 -0.70
C LEU A 50 15.00 -0.88 -1.62
N ALA A 51 14.97 -0.46 -2.89
CA ALA A 51 13.98 -0.95 -3.86
C ALA A 51 14.15 -2.46 -4.09
N PHE A 52 15.38 -2.94 -4.22
CA PHE A 52 15.67 -4.36 -4.35
C PHE A 52 15.22 -5.13 -3.11
N TYR A 53 15.58 -4.65 -1.92
CA TYR A 53 15.20 -5.27 -0.65
C TYR A 53 13.68 -5.39 -0.51
N LEU A 54 12.92 -4.34 -0.84
CA LEU A 54 11.46 -4.37 -0.83
C LEU A 54 10.88 -5.33 -1.87
N ALA A 55 11.45 -5.37 -3.08
CA ALA A 55 11.05 -6.30 -4.13
C ALA A 55 11.27 -7.77 -3.72
N THR A 56 12.35 -8.09 -2.99
CA THR A 56 12.57 -9.45 -2.45
C THR A 56 11.52 -9.87 -1.41
N HIS A 57 10.83 -8.90 -0.80
CA HIS A 57 9.73 -9.12 0.13
C HIS A 57 8.35 -8.96 -0.53
N ASN A 58 8.30 -9.07 -1.86
CA ASN A 58 7.07 -9.07 -2.67
C ASN A 58 6.29 -7.75 -2.63
N PHE A 59 6.97 -6.63 -2.36
CA PHE A 59 6.41 -5.29 -2.52
C PHE A 59 6.69 -4.75 -3.93
N ASP A 60 5.70 -4.08 -4.53
CA ASP A 60 5.88 -3.35 -5.78
C ASP A 60 6.64 -2.05 -5.52
N ALA A 61 7.97 -2.14 -5.55
CA ALA A 61 8.91 -1.07 -5.24
C ALA A 61 9.61 -0.58 -6.51
N THR A 62 9.36 0.68 -6.88
CA THR A 62 10.01 1.34 -8.00
C THR A 62 10.98 2.41 -7.48
N PRO A 63 12.29 2.31 -7.76
CA PRO A 63 13.24 3.36 -7.41
C PRO A 63 12.93 4.63 -8.23
N LYS A 64 12.95 5.77 -7.56
CA LYS A 64 12.84 7.12 -8.13
C LYS A 64 14.04 7.94 -7.69
N ASP A 65 14.16 9.16 -8.20
CA ASP A 65 15.26 10.04 -7.84
C ASP A 65 15.13 10.46 -6.35
N GLY A 66 15.99 9.91 -5.50
CA GLY A 66 16.05 10.17 -4.05
C GLY A 66 15.06 9.40 -3.15
N TYR A 67 14.19 8.55 -3.69
CA TYR A 67 13.23 7.76 -2.90
C TYR A 67 12.76 6.52 -3.64
N VAL A 68 12.18 5.56 -2.93
CA VAL A 68 11.49 4.39 -3.48
C VAL A 68 9.99 4.61 -3.40
N GLN A 69 9.30 4.47 -4.52
CA GLN A 69 7.85 4.47 -4.55
C GLN A 69 7.35 3.04 -4.37
N VAL A 70 6.47 2.81 -3.39
CA VAL A 70 5.87 1.50 -3.13
C VAL A 70 4.38 1.57 -3.37
N THR A 71 3.83 0.68 -4.18
CA THR A 71 2.38 0.61 -4.44
C THR A 71 1.76 -0.52 -3.62
N ILE A 72 0.74 -0.19 -2.83
CA ILE A 72 0.10 -1.06 -1.86
C ILE A 72 -1.41 -0.94 -2.05
N ASN A 73 -2.06 -1.98 -2.60
CA ASN A 73 -3.48 -1.92 -2.99
C ASN A 73 -3.90 -0.65 -3.78
N GLY A 74 -3.01 -0.15 -4.65
CA GLY A 74 -3.26 1.07 -5.44
C GLY A 74 -2.98 2.38 -4.70
N ILE A 75 -2.55 2.35 -3.44
CA ILE A 75 -2.06 3.51 -2.69
C ILE A 75 -0.54 3.56 -2.85
N THR A 76 -0.01 4.74 -3.21
CA THR A 76 1.42 4.95 -3.38
C THR A 76 2.05 5.54 -2.12
N CYS A 77 3.04 4.85 -1.57
CA CYS A 77 3.85 5.27 -0.44
C CYS A 77 5.25 5.68 -0.93
N LYS A 78 5.88 6.63 -0.23
CA LYS A 78 7.28 7.01 -0.47
C LYS A 78 8.14 6.46 0.66
N VAL A 79 9.24 5.82 0.29
CA VAL A 79 10.24 5.31 1.23
C VAL A 79 11.57 5.98 0.90
N THR A 80 12.09 6.79 1.81
CA THR A 80 13.30 7.56 1.60
C THR A 80 14.43 6.97 2.45
N PRO A 81 15.56 6.55 1.87
CA PRO A 81 16.71 6.14 2.67
C PRO A 81 17.29 7.34 3.41
N ASN A 82 17.45 7.24 4.73
CA ASN A 82 18.08 8.25 5.55
C ASN A 82 19.50 7.79 5.91
N SER A 83 20.49 8.35 5.23
CA SER A 83 21.91 8.03 5.44
C SER A 83 22.49 8.53 6.76
N GLU A 84 21.84 9.49 7.43
CA GLU A 84 22.30 10.01 8.72
C GLU A 84 21.94 9.06 9.88
N THR A 85 20.78 8.40 9.78
CA THR A 85 20.28 7.49 10.81
C THR A 85 20.44 6.02 10.43
N GLY A 86 20.70 5.73 9.15
CA GLY A 86 20.77 4.38 8.59
C GLY A 86 19.42 3.70 8.40
N TYR A 87 18.31 4.37 8.71
CA TYR A 87 16.97 3.83 8.54
C TYR A 87 16.32 4.40 7.28
N ALA A 88 15.24 3.79 6.81
CA ALA A 88 14.40 4.41 5.80
C ALA A 88 13.16 5.05 6.44
N GLU A 89 12.77 6.21 5.93
CA GLU A 89 11.61 6.96 6.37
C GLU A 89 10.43 6.71 5.42
N LEU A 90 9.24 6.49 6.00
CA LEU A 90 8.01 6.19 5.26
C LEU A 90 7.06 7.38 5.29
N MET A 91 6.65 7.85 4.11
CA MET A 91 5.66 8.91 3.95
C MET A 91 4.48 8.40 3.11
N PHE A 92 3.28 8.43 3.69
CA PHE A 92 2.02 8.15 3.00
C PHE A 92 1.51 9.42 2.33
N ASN A 93 1.09 9.34 1.07
CA ASN A 93 0.51 10.45 0.31
C ASN A 93 -1.02 10.43 0.34
#